data_AF-A0A2P4QJL8-F1
#
_entry.id   AF-A0A2P4QJL8-F1
#
_cell.length_a   1.000
_cell.length_b   1.000
_cell.length_c   1.000
_cell.angle_alpha   90.00
_cell.angle_beta   90.00
_cell.angle_gamma   90.00
#
_symmetry.space_group_name_H-M   'P 1'
#
loop_
_entity.id
_entity.type
_entity.pdbx_description
1 polymer ?
#
loop_
_entity_poly.entity_id
_entity_poly.type
_entity_poly.pdbx_seq_one_letter_code
_entity_poly.pdbx_strand_id
1 'polypeptide(L)' 'IHPFYKYDEHEISKIIKNPMDLFTINSKLENNQYTSTEEFENDIRLIFRNCYTYNKLGSEMYTL' A
#
# COMPACT_ATOMS: atom_id res chain seq x y z
N ILE A 1 -12.75 -14.90 2.24
CA ILE A 1 -11.53 -14.21 1.75
C ILE A 1 -11.73 -13.92 0.27
N HIS A 2 -11.98 -12.67 -0.12
CA HIS A 2 -12.08 -12.29 -1.53
C HIS A 2 -10.67 -12.14 -2.11
N PRO A 3 -10.31 -12.84 -3.19
CA PRO A 3 -9.00 -12.71 -3.81
C PRO A 3 -8.82 -11.29 -4.36
N PHE A 4 -7.63 -10.71 -4.11
CA PHE A 4 -7.23 -9.38 -4.62
C PHE A 4 -7.39 -9.25 -6.15
N TYR A 5 -7.40 -10.36 -6.90
CA TYR A 5 -7.49 -10.40 -8.37
C TYR A 5 -8.89 -10.18 -8.95
N LYS A 6 -9.93 -9.95 -8.13
CA LYS A 6 -11.30 -9.83 -8.65
C LYS A 6 -11.72 -8.38 -8.96
N TYR A 7 -10.82 -7.43 -8.80
CA TYR A 7 -11.13 -6.01 -8.94
C TYR A 7 -10.37 -5.38 -10.10
N ASP A 8 -11.10 -4.59 -10.87
CA ASP A 8 -10.55 -3.82 -11.99
C ASP A 8 -9.51 -2.82 -11.46
N GLU A 9 -8.33 -2.84 -12.07
CA GLU A 9 -7.23 -1.90 -11.80
C GLU A 9 -7.69 -0.44 -11.93
N HIS A 10 -8.63 -0.17 -12.85
CA HIS A 10 -9.24 1.15 -13.02
C HIS A 10 -10.10 1.60 -11.84
N GLU A 11 -10.71 0.68 -11.09
CA GLU A 11 -11.48 1.03 -9.88
C GLU A 11 -10.57 1.20 -8.66
N ILE A 12 -9.51 0.40 -8.55
CA ILE A 12 -8.51 0.52 -7.48
C ILE A 12 -7.80 1.87 -7.54
N SER A 13 -7.39 2.32 -8.72
CA SER A 13 -6.74 3.64 -8.91
C SER A 13 -7.66 4.84 -8.59
N LYS A 14 -8.99 4.66 -8.65
CA LYS A 14 -9.94 5.69 -8.21
C LYS A 14 -9.96 5.82 -6.69
N ILE A 15 -9.72 4.73 -5.95
CA ILE A 15 -9.76 4.67 -4.48
C ILE A 15 -8.39 4.95 -3.87
N ILE A 16 -7.34 4.25 -4.32
CA ILE A 16 -5.96 4.40 -3.86
C ILE A 16 -5.26 5.43 -4.74
N LYS A 17 -4.99 6.61 -4.18
CA LYS A 17 -4.35 7.72 -4.91
C LYS A 17 -2.84 7.55 -5.06
N ASN A 18 -2.19 6.96 -4.07
CA ASN A 18 -0.76 6.76 -4.03
C ASN A 18 -0.48 5.28 -3.77
N PRO A 19 -0.44 4.42 -4.81
CA PRO A 19 -0.11 3.01 -4.63
C PRO A 19 1.32 2.87 -4.09
N MET A 20 1.52 1.89 -3.23
CA MET A 20 2.83 1.54 -2.67
C MET A 20 2.86 0.07 -2.31
N ASP A 21 4.01 -0.57 -2.52
CA ASP A 21 4.26 -1.98 -2.21
C ASP A 21 5.74 -2.18 -1.82
N LEU A 22 6.06 -3.36 -1.27
CA LEU A 22 7.41 -3.66 -0.78
C LEU A 22 8.47 -3.77 -1.90
N PHE A 23 8.10 -4.12 -3.13
CA PHE A 23 9.04 -4.15 -4.25
C PHE A 23 9.45 -2.72 -4.64
N THR A 24 8.48 -1.80 -4.67
CA THR A 24 8.72 -0.38 -4.91
C THR A 24 9.59 0.21 -3.80
N ILE A 25 9.31 -0.11 -2.54
CA ILE A 25 10.13 0.33 -1.39
C ILE A 25 11.57 -0.20 -1.51
N ASN A 26 11.74 -1.48 -1.85
CA ASN A 26 13.07 -2.07 -2.03
C ASN A 26 13.85 -1.39 -3.17
N SER A 27 13.19 -1.13 -4.30
CA SER A 27 13.79 -0.41 -5.42
C SER A 27 14.22 1.00 -5.02
N LYS A 28 13.41 1.73 -4.23
CA LYS A 28 13.76 3.05 -3.71
C LYS A 28 14.98 3.02 -2.78
N LEU A 29 15.11 1.98 -1.95
CA LEU A 29 16.28 1.77 -1.10
C LEU A 29 17.54 1.52 -1.95
N GLU A 30 17.49 0.58 -2.90
CA GLU A 30 18.62 0.23 -3.77
C GLU A 30 19.10 1.41 -4.60
N ASN A 31 18.20 2.31 -4.97
CA ASN A 31 18.49 3.50 -5.76
C ASN A 31 18.77 4.76 -4.91
N ASN A 32 18.95 4.63 -3.58
CA ASN A 32 19.20 5.76 -2.66
C ASN A 32 18.16 6.90 -2.76
N GLN A 33 16.89 6.55 -3.00
CA GLN A 33 15.81 7.53 -3.20
C GLN A 33 15.15 8.00 -1.90
N TYR A 34 15.62 7.51 -0.75
CA TYR A 34 15.21 8.00 0.56
C TYR A 34 16.29 8.91 1.13
N THR A 35 15.94 10.17 1.38
CA THR A 35 16.86 11.14 1.98
C THR A 35 16.84 11.08 3.51
N SER A 36 15.83 10.43 4.08
CA SER A 36 15.68 10.24 5.52
C SER A 36 14.95 8.93 5.85
N THR A 37 15.09 8.47 7.09
CA THR A 37 14.34 7.33 7.63
C THR A 37 12.84 7.59 7.69
N GLU A 38 12.43 8.85 7.82
CA GLU A 38 11.02 9.26 7.86
C GLU A 38 10.32 9.02 6.52
N GLU A 39 10.99 9.28 5.39
CA GLU A 39 10.43 9.00 4.07
C GLU A 39 10.19 7.50 3.85
N PHE A 40 11.13 6.65 4.29
CA PHE A 40 10.96 5.20 4.27
C PHE A 40 9.80 4.74 5.16
N GLU A 41 9.74 5.26 6.39
CA GLU A 41 8.65 4.98 7.33
C GLU A 41 7.28 5.36 6.74
N ASN A 42 7.20 6.52 6.07
CA ASN A 42 5.98 7.00 5.46
C ASN A 42 5.45 6.07 4.37
N ASP A 43 6.33 5.50 3.54
CA ASP A 43 5.93 4.53 2.51
C ASP A 43 5.48 3.19 3.11
N ILE A 44 6.13 2.73 4.17
CA ILE A 44 5.66 1.55 4.93
C ILE A 44 4.26 1.83 5.50
N ARG A 45 4.04 2.97 6.15
CA ARG A 45 2.73 3.36 6.66
C ARG A 45 1.68 3.51 5.55
N LEU A 46 2.09 3.95 4.36
CA LEU A 46 1.21 4.11 3.21
C LEU A 46 0.65 2.76 2.73
N ILE A 47 1.45 1.69 2.75
CA ILE A 47 0.96 0.32 2.46
C ILE A 47 -0.23 0.00 3.38
N PHE A 48 -0.06 0.15 4.70
CA PHE A 48 -1.13 -0.15 5.66
C PHE A 48 -2.34 0.78 5.49
N ARG A 49 -2.12 2.09 5.31
CA ARG A 49 -3.23 3.05 5.08
C ARG A 49 -4.03 2.69 3.83
N ASN A 50 -3.37 2.32 2.74
CA ASN A 50 -4.02 1.88 1.51
C ASN A 50 -4.80 0.57 1.74
N CYS A 51 -4.21 -0.39 2.47
CA CYS A 51 -4.89 -1.62 2.85
C CYS A 51 -6.14 -1.33 3.68
N TYR A 52 -6.08 -0.48 4.71
CA TYR A 52 -7.25 -0.13 5.54
C TYR A 52 -8.32 0.66 4.78
N THR A 53 -7.92 1.53 3.86
CA THR A 53 -8.86 2.30 3.02
C THR A 53 -9.68 1.37 2.12
N TYR A 54 -9.04 0.30 1.63
CA TYR A 54 -9.68 -0.64 0.72
C TYR A 54 -10.43 -1.77 1.44
N ASN A 55 -9.84 -2.29 2.52
CA ASN A 55 -10.41 -3.36 3.31
C ASN A 55 -11.51 -2.79 4.22
N LYS A 56 -12.78 -3.04 3.87
CA LYS A 56 -13.94 -2.68 4.70
C LYS A 56 -13.76 -3.15 6.15
N LEU A 57 -14.22 -2.33 7.09
CA LEU A 57 -14.42 -2.67 8.50
C LEU A 57 -15.02 -4.09 8.63
N GLY A 58 -14.28 -5.00 9.27
CA GLY A 58 -14.70 -6.39 9.50
C GLY A 58 -14.08 -7.44 8.57
N SER A 59 -13.17 -7.09 7.66
CA SER A 59 -12.33 -8.09 6.99
C SER A 59 -11.17 -8.51 7.90
N GLU A 60 -10.68 -9.75 7.76
CA GLU A 60 -9.53 -10.27 8.53
C GLU A 60 -8.28 -9.37 8.44
N MET A 61 -8.14 -8.62 7.34
CA MET A 61 -7.06 -7.66 7.11
C MET A 61 -7.23 -6.32 7.85
N TYR A 62 -8.42 -5.99 8.33
CA TYR A 62 -8.66 -4.78 9.13
C TYR A 62 -8.31 -5.00 10.62
N THR A 63 -8.36 -6.24 11.09
CA THR A 63 -8.17 -6.63 12.50
C THR A 63 -6.74 -7.04 12.87
N LEU A 64 -5.80 -6.97 11.93
CA LEU A 64 -4.37 -7.28 12.13
C LEU A 64 -3.58 -5.99 12.40
#